data_AF-A0A948EZD2-F1
#
_entry.id   AF-A0A948EZD2-F1
#
_cell.length_a   1.000
_cell.length_b   1.000
_cell.length_c   1.000
_cell.angle_alpha   90.00
_cell.angle_beta   90.00
_cell.angle_gamma   90.00
#
_symmetry.space_group_name_H-M   'P 1'
#
loop_
_entity.id
_entity.type
_entity.pdbx_description
1 polymer ?
#
loop_
_entity_poly.entity_id
_entity_poly.type
_entity_poly.pdbx_seq_one_letter_code
_entity_poly.pdbx_strand_id
1 'polypeptide(L)'
;AAGADWLLLIAPAEVQVDPRTRAEILAHAPLPAAAYDFEAPSRRLAAFAVAHGIDYLDPLDELRAAHAAGGVRLYIPNNGHWNVPANGLMATLVASAIRTGNR
;
A
#
# COMPACT_ATOMS: atom_id res chain seq x y z
N ALA A 1 -12.71 -22.52 15.05
CA ALA A 1 -11.95 -21.84 13.98
C ALA A 1 -11.86 -22.79 12.79
N ALA A 2 -12.14 -22.32 11.57
CA ALA A 2 -11.83 -23.07 10.34
C ALA A 2 -10.32 -22.93 10.10
N GLY A 3 -9.59 -24.03 9.93
CA GLY A 3 -8.12 -24.07 9.91
C GLY A 3 -7.48 -23.45 8.66
N ALA A 4 -7.66 -22.14 8.45
CA ALA A 4 -7.02 -21.38 7.39
C ALA A 4 -6.03 -20.38 7.99
N ASP A 5 -4.84 -20.33 7.39
CA ASP A 5 -3.85 -19.28 7.66
C ASP A 5 -4.37 -17.93 7.14
N TRP A 6 -4.02 -16.85 7.83
CA TRP A 6 -4.56 -15.51 7.56
C TRP A 6 -3.42 -14.49 7.43
N LEU A 7 -3.52 -13.60 6.44
CA LEU A 7 -2.55 -12.55 6.15
C LEU A 7 -3.27 -11.20 5.96
N LEU A 8 -2.82 -10.16 6.66
CA LEU A 8 -3.28 -8.78 6.44
C LEU A 8 -2.52 -8.15 5.27
N LEU A 9 -3.22 -7.82 4.18
CA LEU A 9 -2.69 -6.93 3.16
C LEU A 9 -3.04 -5.48 3.50
N ILE A 10 -2.04 -4.66 3.79
CA ILE A 10 -2.20 -3.21 3.98
C ILE A 10 -2.14 -2.55 2.60
N ALA A 11 -3.28 -2.36 1.94
CA ALA A 11 -3.33 -1.79 0.59
C ALA A 11 -3.07 -0.27 0.62
N PRO A 12 -1.97 0.24 0.05
CA PRO A 12 -1.70 1.67 0.05
C PRO A 12 -2.64 2.43 -0.88
N ALA A 13 -2.98 3.66 -0.52
CA ALA A 13 -3.71 4.57 -1.39
C ALA A 13 -2.77 5.24 -2.41
N GLU A 14 -3.31 5.68 -3.55
CA GLU A 14 -2.53 6.36 -4.61
C GLU A 14 -1.71 7.54 -4.07
N VAL A 15 -2.28 8.33 -3.16
CA VAL A 15 -1.61 9.49 -2.52
C VAL A 15 -0.34 9.12 -1.74
N GLN A 16 -0.21 7.87 -1.30
CA GLN A 16 0.97 7.37 -0.62
C GLN A 16 2.08 6.99 -1.62
N VAL A 17 1.72 6.66 -2.86
CA VAL A 17 2.61 6.12 -3.91
C VAL A 17 3.01 7.19 -4.94
N ASP A 18 2.06 7.96 -5.46
CA ASP A 18 2.30 8.96 -6.52
C ASP A 18 2.44 10.38 -5.91
N PRO A 19 3.64 10.99 -5.96
CA PRO A 19 3.85 12.33 -5.40
C PRO A 19 3.07 13.42 -6.15
N ARG A 20 2.67 13.20 -7.41
CA ARG A 20 1.86 14.17 -8.17
C ARG A 20 0.43 14.20 -7.64
N THR A 21 -0.18 13.02 -7.46
CA THR A 21 -1.49 12.90 -6.82
C THR A 21 -1.48 13.53 -5.42
N ARG A 22 -0.39 13.34 -4.67
CA ARG A 22 -0.21 14.02 -3.37
C ARG A 22 -0.17 15.54 -3.49
N ALA A 23 0.60 16.06 -4.43
CA ALA A 23 0.68 17.51 -4.66
C ALA A 23 -0.69 18.10 -5.06
N GLU A 24 -1.44 17.41 -5.93
CA GLU A 24 -2.78 17.81 -6.35
C GLU A 24 -3.78 17.86 -5.17
N ILE A 25 -3.77 16.84 -4.32
CA ILE A 25 -4.62 16.82 -3.11
C ILE A 25 -4.24 17.97 -2.16
N LEU A 26 -2.94 18.18 -1.93
CA LEU A 26 -2.45 19.21 -1.04
C LEU A 26 -2.72 20.63 -1.57
N ALA A 27 -2.79 20.83 -2.88
CA ALA A 27 -3.13 22.13 -3.49
C ALA A 27 -4.56 22.59 -3.16
N HIS A 28 -5.45 21.66 -2.81
CA HIS A 28 -6.84 21.92 -2.45
C HIS A 28 -7.17 21.58 -0.99
N ALA A 29 -6.15 21.25 -0.19
CA ALA A 29 -6.32 20.85 1.20
C ALA A 29 -6.62 22.07 2.09
N PRO A 30 -7.54 21.93 3.08
CA PRO A 30 -7.87 23.02 4.00
C PRO A 30 -6.77 23.29 5.05
N LEU A 31 -5.81 22.38 5.21
CA LEU A 31 -4.70 22.50 6.17
C LEU A 31 -3.35 22.56 5.45
N PRO A 32 -2.29 23.05 6.11
CA PRO A 32 -0.93 22.99 5.57
C PRO A 32 -0.47 21.56 5.34
N ALA A 33 0.41 21.34 4.35
CA ALA A 33 0.95 20.02 4.01
C ALA A 33 1.56 19.28 5.22
N ALA A 34 2.22 20.00 6.13
CA ALA A 34 2.83 19.43 7.33
C ALA A 34 1.82 18.85 8.34
N ALA A 35 0.52 19.17 8.21
CA ALA A 35 -0.53 18.61 9.04
C ALA A 35 -1.01 17.21 8.57
N TYR A 36 -0.59 16.78 7.37
CA TYR A 36 -0.98 15.50 6.80
C TYR A 36 0.13 14.46 6.94
N ASP A 37 -0.17 13.40 7.68
CA ASP A 37 0.64 12.19 7.71
C ASP A 37 -0.05 11.10 6.89
N PHE A 38 0.31 11.00 5.61
CA PHE A 38 -0.26 10.03 4.68
C PHE A 38 0.11 8.58 5.01
N GLU A 39 1.12 8.34 5.84
CA GLU A 39 1.58 7.00 6.21
C GLU A 39 1.04 6.55 7.57
N ALA A 40 0.47 7.46 8.37
CA ALA A 40 -0.11 7.13 9.66
C ALA A 40 -1.12 5.97 9.63
N PRO A 41 -2.01 5.85 8.61
CA PRO A 41 -2.91 4.70 8.54
C PRO A 41 -2.17 3.36 8.39
N SER A 42 -1.26 3.24 7.42
CA SER A 42 -0.47 2.01 7.19
C SER A 42 0.36 1.65 8.42
N ARG A 43 1.04 2.63 9.03
CA ARG A 43 1.87 2.42 10.22
C ARG A 43 1.06 1.95 11.43
N ARG A 44 -0.17 2.45 11.61
CA ARG A 44 -1.08 1.98 12.67
C ARG A 44 -1.56 0.55 12.44
N LEU A 45 -1.87 0.19 11.19
CA LEU A 45 -2.26 -1.17 10.84
C LEU A 45 -1.11 -2.17 11.01
N ALA A 46 0.10 -1.81 10.59
CA ALA A 46 1.29 -2.62 10.80
C ALA A 46 1.59 -2.80 12.29
N ALA A 47 1.54 -1.74 13.08
CA ALA A 47 1.73 -1.81 14.53
C ALA A 47 0.67 -2.69 15.22
N PHE A 48 -0.59 -2.60 14.79
CA PHE A 48 -1.65 -3.49 15.25
C PHE A 48 -1.34 -4.95 14.92
N ALA A 49 -0.94 -5.24 13.68
CA ALA A 49 -0.63 -6.60 13.26
C ALA A 49 0.52 -7.20 14.09
N VAL A 50 1.60 -6.45 14.28
CA VAL A 50 2.73 -6.85 15.15
C VAL A 50 2.27 -7.11 16.59
N ALA A 51 1.50 -6.20 17.17
CA ALA A 51 1.04 -6.32 18.56
C ALA A 51 0.15 -7.55 18.81
N HIS A 52 -0.51 -8.05 17.77
CA HIS A 52 -1.41 -9.19 17.84
C HIS A 52 -0.86 -10.48 17.23
N GLY A 53 0.41 -10.51 16.81
CA GLY A 53 1.02 -11.69 16.18
C GLY A 53 0.34 -12.07 14.87
N ILE A 54 -0.13 -11.07 14.14
CA ILE A 54 -0.82 -11.21 12.88
C ILE A 54 0.18 -11.02 11.74
N ASP A 55 0.29 -12.00 10.85
CA ASP A 55 1.09 -11.86 9.63
C ASP A 55 0.51 -10.75 8.75
N TYR A 56 1.38 -9.88 8.23
CA TYR A 56 0.97 -8.80 7.34
C TYR A 56 1.98 -8.55 6.22
N LEU A 57 1.47 -7.95 5.14
CA LEU A 57 2.22 -7.45 4.00
C LEU A 57 1.88 -5.97 3.80
N ASP A 58 2.90 -5.11 3.89
CA ASP A 58 2.83 -3.70 3.50
C ASP A 58 3.67 -3.49 2.23
N PRO A 59 3.06 -3.30 1.05
CA PRO A 59 3.76 -3.20 -0.22
C PRO A 59 4.11 -1.75 -0.61
N LEU A 60 4.03 -0.79 0.33
CA LEU A 60 4.16 0.64 0.01
C LEU A 60 5.51 0.97 -0.66
N ASP A 61 6.61 0.45 -0.14
CA ASP A 61 7.94 0.77 -0.66
C ASP A 61 8.17 0.13 -2.04
N GLU A 62 7.68 -1.09 -2.27
CA GLU A 62 7.72 -1.75 -3.57
C GLU A 62 6.90 -1.01 -4.62
N LEU A 63 5.69 -0.54 -4.26
CA LEU A 63 4.85 0.26 -5.16
C LEU A 63 5.51 1.61 -5.47
N ARG A 64 6.14 2.27 -4.50
CA ARG A 64 6.91 3.51 -4.72
C ARG A 64 8.09 3.29 -5.67
N ALA A 65 8.86 2.23 -5.44
CA ALA A 65 10.00 1.88 -6.29
C ALA A 65 9.55 1.56 -7.73
N ALA A 66 8.49 0.77 -7.89
CA ALA A 66 7.94 0.44 -9.20
C ALA A 66 7.40 1.68 -9.93
N HIS A 67 6.72 2.58 -9.22
CA HIS A 67 6.23 3.84 -9.79
C HIS A 67 7.40 4.73 -10.27
N ALA A 68 8.44 4.89 -9.44
CA ALA A 68 9.60 5.70 -9.77
C ALA A 68 10.42 5.13 -10.94
N ALA A 69 10.59 3.80 -11.00
CA ALA A 69 11.39 3.13 -12.03
C ALA A 69 10.69 3.09 -13.41
N GLY A 70 9.37 2.89 -13.43
CA GLY A 70 8.62 2.72 -14.67
C GLY A 70 8.10 4.02 -15.29
N GLY A 71 7.92 5.08 -14.50
CA GLY A 71 7.17 6.27 -14.92
C GLY A 71 5.69 5.99 -15.26
N VAL A 72 5.26 4.73 -15.11
CA VAL A 72 3.89 4.25 -15.36
C VAL A 72 3.08 4.46 -14.09
N ARG A 73 1.87 5.01 -14.25
CA ARG A 73 0.89 5.13 -13.15
C ARG A 73 0.50 3.74 -12.68
N LEU A 74 0.39 3.51 -11.37
CA LEU A 74 0.01 2.20 -10.80
C LEU A 74 -1.48 2.11 -10.44
N TYR A 75 -2.20 3.22 -10.53
CA TYR A 75 -3.63 3.31 -10.26
C TYR A 75 -4.37 3.73 -11.53
N ILE A 76 -5.63 3.34 -11.62
CA ILE A 76 -6.52 3.78 -12.70
C ILE A 76 -6.84 5.26 -12.45
N PRO A 77 -6.71 6.16 -13.44
CA PRO A 77 -7.01 7.58 -13.24
C PRO A 77 -8.43 7.80 -12.70
N ASN A 78 -8.56 8.66 -11.69
CA ASN A 78 -9.82 8.97 -10.98
C ASN A 78 -10.51 7.74 -10.37
N ASN A 79 -9.73 6.73 -9.99
CA ASN A 79 -10.22 5.47 -9.48
C ASN A 79 -9.25 4.93 -8.42
N GLY A 80 -9.78 4.55 -7.24
CA GLY A 80 -8.97 4.05 -6.13
C GLY A 80 -8.34 2.67 -6.35
N HIS A 81 -8.61 2.01 -7.48
CA HIS A 81 -8.10 0.68 -7.79
C HIS A 81 -6.74 0.74 -8.51
N TRP A 82 -5.90 -0.24 -8.18
CA TRP A 82 -4.70 -0.57 -8.95
C TRP A 82 -5.05 -0.91 -10.40
N ASN A 83 -4.16 -0.56 -11.33
CA ASN A 83 -4.25 -1.01 -12.72
C ASN A 83 -3.62 -2.40 -12.91
N VAL A 84 -3.58 -2.89 -14.16
CA VAL A 84 -3.06 -4.23 -14.47
C VAL A 84 -1.59 -4.40 -14.05
N PRO A 85 -0.65 -3.49 -14.37
CA PRO A 85 0.72 -3.57 -13.87
C PRO A 85 0.83 -3.69 -12.35
N ALA A 86 0.09 -2.86 -11.62
CA ALA A 86 0.13 -2.87 -10.16
C ALA A 86 -0.47 -4.15 -9.57
N ASN A 87 -1.57 -4.66 -10.12
CA ASN A 87 -2.11 -5.95 -9.72
C ASN A 87 -1.12 -7.10 -9.98
N GLY A 88 -0.35 -7.05 -11.08
CA GLY A 88 0.69 -8.04 -11.36
C GLY A 88 1.82 -8.05 -10.32
N LEU A 89 2.28 -6.85 -9.91
CA LEU A 89 3.24 -6.71 -8.82
C LEU A 89 2.66 -7.24 -7.50
N MET A 90 1.43 -6.84 -7.16
CA MET A 90 0.77 -7.27 -5.93
C MET A 90 0.56 -8.79 -5.87
N ALA A 91 0.19 -9.43 -6.99
CA ALA A 91 0.09 -10.87 -7.07
C ALA A 91 1.43 -11.56 -6.76
N THR A 92 2.54 -10.99 -7.24
CA THR A 92 3.89 -11.52 -6.96
C THR A 92 4.25 -11.40 -5.48
N LEU A 93 4.01 -10.23 -4.88
CA LEU A 93 4.31 -9.96 -3.47
C LEU A 93 3.46 -10.84 -2.54
N VAL A 94 2.15 -10.91 -2.78
CA VAL A 94 1.23 -11.76 -1.99
C VAL A 94 1.62 -13.23 -2.14
N ALA A 95 1.87 -13.71 -3.36
CA ALA A 95 2.28 -15.10 -3.58
C ALA A 95 3.61 -15.43 -2.88
N SER A 96 4.53 -14.46 -2.80
CA SER A 96 5.76 -14.62 -2.01
C SER A 96 5.47 -14.72 -0.52
N ALA A 97 4.69 -13.77 0.01
CA ALA A 97 4.33 -13.70 1.44
C ALA A 97 3.66 -14.99 1.93
N ILE A 98 2.68 -15.52 1.18
CA ILE A 98 1.97 -16.76 1.56
C ILE A 98 2.84 -18.01 1.44
N ARG A 99 3.92 -18.00 0.64
CA ARG A 99 4.89 -19.11 0.58
C ARG A 99 5.89 -19.07 1.73
N THR A 100 6.22 -17.89 2.23
CA THR A 100 7.18 -17.70 3.33
C THR A 100 6.51 -17.80 4.70
N GLY A 101 5.23 -17.42 4.81
CA GLY A 101 4.45 -17.42 6.06
C GLY A 101 3.90 -18.79 6.49
N ASN A 102 4.66 -19.87 6.34
CA ASN A 102 4.25 -21.19 6.86
C ASN A 102 5.45 -22.08 7.23
N ARG A 103 6.44 -21.51 7.93
CA ARG A 103 7.49 -22.27 8.62
C ARG A 103 7.76 -21.72 10.01
#